data_AF-A0A1H0GWK6-F1
#
_entry.id   AF-A0A1H0GWK6-F1
#
_cell.length_a   1.000
_cell.length_b   1.000
_cell.length_c   1.000
_cell.angle_alpha   90.00
_cell.angle_beta   90.00
_cell.angle_gamma   90.00
#
_symmetry.space_group_name_H-M   'P 1'
#
loop_
_entity.id
_entity.type
_entity.pdbx_description
1 polymer ?
#
loop_
_entity_poly.entity_id
_entity_poly.type
_entity_poly.pdbx_seq_one_letter_code
_entity_poly.pdbx_strand_id
1 'polypeptide(L)'
;MKKIIEFLKKVFEWLGDSHRLLHLLLGMVFGLFANTLYCAIYGGAGVAGALEFKDYQWGGKPDWIDFLLTFGGTVLGFLVRILVIKIF
;
A
#
# COMPACT_ATOMS: atom_id res chain seq x y z
N MET A 1 13.78 25.09 -1.06
CA MET A 1 12.61 24.95 -1.97
C MET A 1 12.92 24.11 -3.23
N LYS A 2 13.80 24.54 -4.14
CA LYS A 2 14.10 23.78 -5.38
C LYS A 2 14.52 22.32 -5.13
N LYS A 3 15.42 22.08 -4.16
CA LYS A 3 15.85 20.72 -3.76
C LYS A 3 14.71 19.81 -3.26
N ILE A 4 13.72 20.38 -2.56
CA ILE A 4 12.57 19.61 -2.04
C ILE A 4 11.66 19.21 -3.19
N ILE A 5 11.36 20.13 -4.12
CA ILE A 5 10.54 19.85 -5.29
C ILE A 5 11.18 18.77 -6.16
N GLU A 6 12.49 18.84 -6.35
CA GLU A 6 13.24 17.86 -7.14
C GLU A 6 13.30 16.48 -6.46
N PHE A 7 13.43 16.44 -5.14
CA PHE A 7 13.30 15.20 -4.37
C PHE A 7 11.90 14.59 -4.51
N LEU A 8 10.84 15.40 -4.36
CA LEU A 8 9.46 14.92 -4.50
C LEU A 8 9.19 14.35 -5.89
N LYS A 9 9.70 14.99 -6.95
CA LYS A 9 9.60 14.45 -8.32
C LYS A 9 10.17 13.04 -8.42
N LYS A 10 11.39 12.83 -7.90
CA LYS A 10 12.02 11.50 -7.90
C LYS A 10 11.22 10.46 -7.14
N VAL A 11 10.58 10.85 -6.02
CA VAL A 11 9.71 9.95 -5.25
C VAL A 11 8.47 9.59 -6.06
N PHE A 12 7.82 10.55 -6.72
CA PHE A 12 6.64 10.27 -7.55
C PHE A 12 6.98 9.42 -8.78
N GLU A 13 8.11 9.67 -9.43
CA GLU A 13 8.62 8.84 -10.52
C GLU A 13 8.87 7.40 -10.04
N TRP A 14 9.56 7.26 -8.90
CA TRP A 14 9.81 5.94 -8.29
C TRP A 14 8.53 5.22 -7.87
N LEU A 15 7.49 5.94 -7.42
CA LEU A 15 6.17 5.36 -7.12
C LEU A 15 5.38 5.00 -8.39
N GLY A 16 5.64 5.66 -9.51
CA GLY A 16 5.02 5.35 -10.81
C GLY A 16 5.58 4.08 -11.45
N ASP A 17 6.85 3.78 -11.17
CA ASP A 17 7.50 2.56 -11.65
C ASP A 17 6.83 1.29 -11.10
N SER A 18 6.80 0.25 -11.94
CA SER A 18 6.30 -1.09 -11.58
C SER A 18 4.87 -1.13 -11.00
N HIS A 19 4.03 -0.13 -11.28
CA HIS A 19 2.70 -0.01 -10.68
C HIS A 19 2.71 0.06 -9.14
N ARG A 20 3.81 0.49 -8.51
CA ARG A 20 3.95 0.62 -7.04
C ARG A 20 2.84 1.47 -6.41
N LEU A 21 2.45 2.55 -7.06
CA LEU A 21 1.31 3.38 -6.62
C LEU A 21 0.01 2.57 -6.55
N LEU A 22 -0.21 1.63 -7.48
CA LEU A 22 -1.38 0.75 -7.47
C LEU A 22 -1.33 -0.21 -6.28
N HIS A 23 -0.17 -0.81 -5.98
CA HIS A 23 0.00 -1.66 -4.79
C HIS A 23 -0.37 -0.90 -3.50
N LEU A 24 0.10 0.34 -3.37
CA LEU A 24 -0.21 1.20 -2.22
C LEU A 24 -1.70 1.57 -2.16
N LEU A 25 -2.30 2.02 -3.27
CA LEU A 25 -3.69 2.46 -3.32
C LEU A 25 -4.67 1.30 -3.09
N LEU A 26 -4.43 0.13 -3.69
CA LEU A 26 -5.27 -1.05 -3.48
C LEU A 26 -5.19 -1.55 -2.04
N GLY A 27 -3.99 -1.51 -1.45
CA GLY A 27 -3.83 -1.74 -0.01
C GLY A 27 -4.67 -0.77 0.80
N MET A 28 -4.61 0.53 0.48
CA MET A 28 -5.38 1.57 1.16
C MET A 28 -6.89 1.35 1.07
N VAL A 29 -7.39 0.95 -0.10
CA VAL A 29 -8.80 0.59 -0.27
C VAL A 29 -9.17 -0.56 0.66
N PHE A 30 -8.39 -1.64 0.73
CA PHE A 30 -8.65 -2.72 1.69
C PHE A 30 -8.69 -2.21 3.14
N GLY A 31 -7.73 -1.36 3.53
CA GLY A 31 -7.65 -0.76 4.85
C GLY A 31 -8.86 0.09 5.24
N LEU A 32 -9.45 0.82 4.28
CA LEU A 32 -10.67 1.62 4.50
C LEU A 32 -11.87 0.78 4.91
N PHE A 33 -11.91 -0.50 4.53
CA PHE A 33 -12.97 -1.45 4.91
C PHE A 33 -12.60 -2.33 6.11
N ALA A 34 -11.38 -2.21 6.64
CA ALA A 34 -10.98 -2.97 7.82
C ALA A 34 -11.66 -2.43 9.09
N ASN A 35 -12.34 -3.32 9.82
CA ASN A 35 -13.08 -2.94 11.03
C ASN A 35 -12.18 -2.62 12.22
N THR A 36 -11.02 -3.28 12.32
CA THR A 36 -10.05 -3.11 13.42
C THR A 36 -8.63 -3.07 12.86
N LEU A 37 -7.69 -2.59 13.69
CA LEU A 37 -6.27 -2.63 13.37
C LEU A 37 -5.78 -4.07 13.16
N TYR A 38 -6.31 -5.01 13.94
CA TYR A 38 -6.03 -6.44 13.77
C TYR A 38 -6.44 -6.92 12.36
N CYS A 39 -7.66 -6.58 11.91
CA CYS A 39 -8.11 -6.93 10.56
C CYS A 39 -7.26 -6.28 9.47
N ALA A 40 -6.85 -5.02 9.65
CA ALA A 40 -6.00 -4.31 8.70
C ALA A 40 -4.63 -4.99 8.57
N ILE A 41 -3.99 -5.33 9.69
CA ILE A 41 -2.66 -5.96 9.70
C ILE A 41 -2.74 -7.42 9.22
N TYR A 42 -3.58 -8.24 9.84
CA TYR A 42 -3.66 -9.67 9.53
C TYR A 42 -4.17 -9.91 8.10
N GLY A 43 -5.28 -9.25 7.74
CA GLY A 43 -5.84 -9.31 6.40
C GLY A 43 -4.92 -8.67 5.37
N GLY A 44 -4.32 -7.53 5.70
CA GLY A 44 -3.40 -6.84 4.80
C GLY A 44 -2.12 -7.61 4.51
N ALA A 45 -1.56 -8.33 5.50
CA ALA A 45 -0.42 -9.22 5.27
C ALA A 45 -0.80 -10.39 4.35
N GLY A 46 -2.00 -10.94 4.51
CA GLY A 46 -2.54 -11.98 3.64
C GLY A 46 -2.76 -11.49 2.20
N VAL A 47 -3.36 -10.30 2.03
CA VAL A 47 -3.59 -9.68 0.71
C VAL A 47 -2.26 -9.37 0.02
N ALA A 48 -1.32 -8.74 0.72
CA ALA A 48 0.01 -8.46 0.18
C ALA A 48 0.72 -9.75 -0.25
N GLY A 49 0.71 -10.78 0.61
CA GLY A 49 1.31 -12.07 0.30
C GLY A 49 0.63 -12.79 -0.88
N ALA A 50 -0.69 -12.69 -1.00
CA ALA A 50 -1.43 -13.27 -2.12
C ALA A 50 -1.12 -12.59 -3.46
N LEU A 51 -0.92 -11.26 -3.46
CA LEU A 51 -0.51 -10.52 -4.65
C LEU A 51 0.91 -10.90 -5.08
N GLU A 52 1.86 -10.93 -4.15
CA GLU A 52 3.22 -11.39 -4.44
C GLU A 52 3.25 -12.84 -4.93
N PHE A 53 2.46 -13.72 -4.30
CA PHE A 53 2.36 -15.10 -4.73
C PHE A 53 1.79 -15.21 -6.16
N LYS A 54 0.77 -14.42 -6.50
CA LYS A 54 0.23 -14.32 -7.86
C LYS A 54 1.32 -13.90 -8.85
N ASP A 55 2.09 -12.87 -8.51
CA ASP A 55 3.15 -12.36 -9.40
C ASP A 55 4.25 -13.39 -9.60
N TYR A 56 4.64 -14.10 -8.53
CA TYR A 56 5.56 -15.24 -8.63
C TYR A 56 5.03 -16.36 -9.55
N GLN A 57 3.74 -16.70 -9.45
CA GLN A 57 3.13 -17.72 -10.30
C GLN A 57 3.10 -17.34 -11.79
N TRP A 58 3.11 -16.05 -12.13
CA TRP A 58 3.16 -15.56 -13.51
C TRP A 58 4.59 -15.38 -14.03
N GLY A 59 5.60 -15.89 -13.31
CA GLY A 59 7.01 -15.81 -13.68
C GLY A 59 7.69 -14.52 -13.21
N GLY A 60 7.01 -13.72 -12.39
CA GLY A 60 7.60 -12.60 -11.67
C GLY A 60 8.57 -13.07 -10.58
N LYS A 61 9.41 -12.15 -10.11
CA LYS A 61 10.26 -12.36 -8.93
C LYS A 61 9.54 -11.79 -7.71
N PRO A 62 9.70 -12.37 -6.52
CA PRO A 62 9.15 -11.77 -5.31
C PRO A 62 9.67 -10.34 -5.13
N ASP A 63 8.77 -9.38 -4.97
CA ASP A 63 9.10 -7.97 -4.77
C ASP A 63 8.63 -7.52 -3.38
N TRP A 64 9.60 -7.42 -2.46
CA TRP A 64 9.33 -6.95 -1.10
C TRP A 64 8.84 -5.50 -1.05
N ILE A 65 9.13 -4.68 -2.07
CA ILE A 65 8.64 -3.31 -2.14
C ILE A 65 7.13 -3.33 -2.41
N ASP A 66 6.69 -4.12 -3.36
CA ASP A 66 5.26 -4.25 -3.70
C ASP A 66 4.47 -4.84 -2.52
N PHE A 67 5.03 -5.87 -1.86
CA PHE A 67 4.49 -6.39 -0.60
C PHE A 67 4.33 -5.29 0.47
N LEU A 68 5.40 -4.54 0.75
CA LEU A 68 5.41 -3.53 1.80
C LEU A 68 4.51 -2.34 1.46
N LEU A 69 4.39 -1.98 0.17
CA LEU A 69 3.48 -0.93 -0.28
C LEU A 69 2.03 -1.36 -0.13
N THR A 70 1.67 -2.59 -0.50
CA THR A 70 0.32 -3.10 -0.27
C THR A 70 0.01 -3.21 1.22
N PHE A 71 0.90 -3.83 2.00
CA PHE A 71 0.74 -3.98 3.45
C PHE A 71 0.64 -2.61 4.15
N GLY A 72 1.57 -1.70 3.87
CA GLY A 72 1.56 -0.33 4.39
C GLY A 72 0.31 0.44 3.98
N GLY A 73 -0.13 0.26 2.73
CA GLY A 73 -1.40 0.78 2.23
C GLY A 73 -2.57 0.36 3.13
N THR A 74 -2.68 -0.91 3.50
CA THR A 74 -3.78 -1.39 4.37
C THR A 74 -3.81 -0.69 5.73
N VAL A 75 -2.65 -0.44 6.32
CA VAL A 75 -2.56 0.28 7.59
C VAL A 75 -2.94 1.75 7.41
N LEU A 76 -2.42 2.40 6.36
CA LEU A 76 -2.74 3.80 6.04
C LEU A 76 -4.23 4.00 5.76
N GLY A 77 -4.86 3.10 5.01
CA GLY A 77 -6.30 3.13 4.73
C GLY A 77 -7.14 3.02 5.99
N PHE A 78 -6.76 2.13 6.90
CA PHE A 78 -7.42 2.00 8.20
C PHE A 78 -7.26 3.26 9.06
N LEU A 79 -6.07 3.88 9.06
CA LEU A 79 -5.84 5.14 9.78
C LEU A 79 -6.70 6.28 9.22
N VAL A 80 -6.84 6.36 7.89
CA VAL A 80 -7.75 7.33 7.25
C VAL A 80 -9.21 7.06 7.65
N ARG A 81 -9.65 5.80 7.67
CA ARG A 81 -10.99 5.44 8.14
C ARG A 81 -11.24 5.90 9.57
N ILE A 82 -10.30 5.66 10.49
CA ILE A 82 -10.40 6.14 11.88
C ILE A 82 -10.50 7.66 11.91
N LEU A 83 -9.66 8.37 11.15
CA LEU A 83 -9.67 9.82 11.11
C LEU A 83 -11.03 10.36 10.68
N VAL A 84 -11.59 9.81 9.60
CA VAL A 84 -12.92 10.20 9.10
C VAL A 84 -14.00 9.91 10.15
N ILE A 85 -14.05 8.71 10.71
CA ILE A 85 -15.08 8.34 11.71
C ILE A 85 -14.96 9.16 13.00
N LYS A 86 -13.76 9.64 13.37
CA LYS A 86 -13.59 10.48 14.57
C LYS A 86 -13.89 11.95 14.35
N ILE A 87 -13.87 12.42 13.09
CA ILE A 87 -14.13 13.83 12.75
C ILE A 87 -15.64 14.09 12.63
N PHE A 88 -16.42 13.10 12.22
CA PHE A 88 -17.87 13.16 12.06
C PHE A 88 -18.60 12.46 13.21
#